data_AF-A0A381AYV5-F1
#
_entry.id   AF-A0A381AYV5-F1
#
_cell.length_a   1.000
_cell.length_b   1.000
_cell.length_c   1.000
_cell.angle_alpha   90.00
_cell.angle_beta   90.00
_cell.angle_gamma   90.00
#
_symmetry.space_group_name_H-M   'P 1'
#
loop_
_entity.id
_entity.type
_entity.pdbx_description
1 polymer ?
#
loop_
_entity_poly.entity_id
_entity_poly.type
_entity_poly.pdbx_seq_one_letter_code
_entity_poly.pdbx_strand_id
1 'polypeptide(L)'
;MSRFKDLPVKFSNVQYTGPRAWCMFPGVSPGGPESQPTMSPVRKPQATDHSVLSEMLAARLQQLEIENGGTERFQRKLGLARGTYYTMVRGRGNPTLRTIERIASSLNMSVFELLGFNDTDARRALNKSGIDYDELVSAIEKKNQAERSLARQTRSRKLPY
;
A
#
# COMPACT_ATOMS: atom_id res chain seq x y z
N MET A 1 39.50 1.67 -2.85
CA MET A 1 39.59 2.27 -4.20
C MET A 1 39.08 1.26 -5.22
N SER A 2 38.22 1.75 -6.11
CA SER A 2 37.41 1.04 -7.10
C SER A 2 38.17 0.06 -8.00
N ARG A 3 37.47 -1.00 -8.44
CA ARG A 3 37.32 -1.41 -9.85
C ARG A 3 36.57 -2.75 -9.92
N PHE A 4 35.26 -2.70 -10.09
CA PHE A 4 34.48 -3.77 -10.70
C PHE A 4 33.74 -3.16 -11.89
N LYS A 5 34.45 -3.10 -13.01
CA LYS A 5 33.87 -2.88 -14.34
C LYS A 5 34.04 -4.19 -15.09
N ASP A 6 33.10 -4.42 -16.00
CA ASP A 6 33.14 -5.40 -17.10
C ASP A 6 32.52 -6.78 -16.86
N LEU A 7 31.19 -6.84 -17.03
CA LEU A 7 30.53 -7.96 -17.71
C LEU A 7 29.37 -7.43 -18.59
N PRO A 8 29.38 -7.67 -19.92
CA PRO A 8 28.27 -7.32 -20.79
C PRO A 8 27.19 -8.41 -20.79
N VAL A 9 26.02 -8.10 -20.24
CA VAL A 9 24.84 -8.97 -20.34
C VAL A 9 24.27 -8.85 -21.76
N LYS A 10 24.51 -9.87 -22.58
CA LYS A 10 23.87 -10.05 -23.88
C LYS A 10 22.41 -10.47 -23.65
N PHE A 11 21.45 -9.60 -23.93
CA PHE A 11 20.05 -9.98 -24.12
C PHE A 11 19.86 -10.35 -25.59
N SER A 12 19.73 -11.66 -25.85
CA SER A 12 19.35 -12.20 -27.16
C SER A 12 17.88 -11.87 -27.44
N ASN A 13 17.64 -11.03 -28.45
CA ASN A 13 16.35 -10.86 -29.11
C ASN A 13 15.94 -12.18 -29.78
N VAL A 14 14.88 -12.82 -29.28
CA VAL A 14 14.19 -13.88 -30.02
C VAL A 14 13.14 -13.22 -30.90
N GLN A 15 13.45 -13.12 -32.20
CA GLN A 15 12.48 -12.76 -33.24
C GLN A 15 11.64 -14.00 -33.56
N TYR A 16 10.33 -13.92 -33.34
CA TYR A 16 9.38 -14.93 -33.80
C TYR A 16 8.97 -14.61 -35.24
N THR A 17 9.37 -15.45 -36.18
CA THR A 17 8.96 -15.41 -37.59
C THR A 17 7.97 -16.54 -37.85
N GLY A 18 6.83 -16.23 -38.48
CA GLY A 18 5.87 -17.25 -38.92
C GLY A 18 4.57 -16.63 -39.46
N PRO A 19 4.18 -16.88 -40.72
CA PRO A 19 3.05 -16.22 -41.36
C PRO A 19 1.76 -16.99 -41.10
N ARG A 20 0.64 -16.29 -40.86
CA ARG A 20 -0.69 -16.88 -40.97
C ARG A 20 -1.46 -16.23 -42.11
N ALA A 21 -1.50 -17.01 -43.18
CA ALA A 21 -2.43 -17.07 -44.30
C ALA A 21 -3.63 -16.11 -44.25
N TRP A 22 -3.72 -15.34 -45.32
CA TRP A 22 -4.92 -14.66 -45.77
C TRP A 22 -5.99 -15.68 -46.16
N CYS A 23 -7.20 -15.52 -45.64
CA CYS A 23 -8.42 -16.07 -46.22
C CYS A 23 -9.32 -14.91 -46.64
N MET A 24 -10.00 -15.14 -47.76
CA MET A 24 -10.59 -14.20 -48.70
C MET A 24 -12.12 -14.05 -48.48
N PHE A 25 -12.65 -12.84 -48.75
CA PHE A 25 -14.04 -12.46 -49.13
C PHE A 25 -15.20 -12.48 -48.09
N PRO A 26 -16.34 -11.75 -48.33
CA PRO A 26 -16.53 -10.43 -48.97
C PRO A 26 -17.59 -9.50 -48.30
N GLY A 27 -17.57 -8.20 -48.63
CA GLY A 27 -18.73 -7.32 -48.89
C GLY A 27 -19.68 -6.86 -47.76
N VAL A 28 -19.68 -5.54 -47.48
CA VAL A 28 -20.83 -4.61 -47.31
C VAL A 28 -20.32 -3.24 -46.79
N SER A 29 -20.76 -2.14 -47.40
CA SER A 29 -20.70 -0.74 -46.92
C SER A 29 -22.15 -0.20 -46.85
N PRO A 30 -22.48 1.04 -46.39
CA PRO A 30 -21.79 2.09 -45.61
C PRO A 30 -22.66 2.66 -44.43
N GLY A 31 -22.12 3.60 -43.62
CA GLY A 31 -22.92 4.69 -43.00
C GLY A 31 -22.95 4.87 -41.47
N GLY A 32 -22.71 6.11 -41.00
CA GLY A 32 -23.21 6.66 -39.72
C GLY A 32 -22.15 7.15 -38.71
N PRO A 33 -22.18 8.43 -38.26
CA PRO A 33 -21.24 8.97 -37.28
C PRO A 33 -21.82 8.91 -35.86
N GLU A 34 -21.09 8.33 -34.90
CA GLU A 34 -21.49 8.44 -33.49
C GLU A 34 -20.27 8.52 -32.55
N SER A 35 -20.32 9.59 -31.77
CA SER A 35 -19.54 9.95 -30.59
C SER A 35 -19.21 8.78 -29.66
N GLN A 36 -18.02 8.79 -29.03
CA GLN A 36 -17.83 8.87 -27.56
C GLN A 36 -16.33 8.97 -27.19
N PRO A 37 -15.98 9.66 -26.09
CA PRO A 37 -14.60 9.96 -25.71
C PRO A 37 -13.95 8.74 -25.07
N THR A 38 -12.92 8.17 -25.71
CA THR A 38 -12.19 7.05 -25.11
C THR A 38 -11.31 7.57 -23.97
N MET A 39 -11.76 7.20 -22.78
CA MET A 39 -11.18 7.43 -21.47
C MET A 39 -9.65 7.27 -21.42
N SER A 40 -9.07 8.11 -20.56
CA SER A 40 -7.66 8.27 -20.16
C SER A 40 -6.76 7.04 -20.38
N PRO A 41 -5.51 7.23 -20.88
CA PRO A 41 -4.60 6.11 -21.01
C PRO A 41 -4.36 5.52 -19.62
N VAL A 42 -4.64 4.23 -19.48
CA VAL A 42 -4.23 3.40 -18.34
C VAL A 42 -2.75 3.66 -18.13
N ARG A 43 -2.41 4.42 -17.09
CA ARG A 43 -1.02 4.71 -16.75
C ARG A 43 -0.37 3.37 -16.45
N LYS A 44 0.45 2.88 -17.37
CA LYS A 44 1.41 1.82 -17.06
C LYS A 44 2.16 2.30 -15.81
N PRO A 45 2.24 1.51 -14.72
CA PRO A 45 2.98 1.93 -13.54
C PRO A 45 4.41 2.27 -13.99
N GLN A 46 4.74 3.56 -13.90
CA GLN A 46 6.05 4.07 -14.26
C GLN A 46 7.07 3.48 -13.28
N ALA A 47 8.33 3.39 -13.71
CA ALA A 47 9.39 2.76 -12.96
C ALA A 47 9.47 3.31 -11.52
N THR A 48 9.01 2.52 -10.54
CA THR A 48 9.22 2.71 -9.10
C THR A 48 9.20 4.17 -8.65
N ASP A 49 8.00 4.75 -8.56
CA ASP A 49 7.82 6.05 -7.90
C ASP A 49 8.19 5.91 -6.41
N HIS A 50 9.43 6.24 -6.08
CA HIS A 50 9.93 6.32 -4.72
C HIS A 50 9.30 7.54 -4.04
N SER A 51 8.17 7.35 -3.36
CA SER A 51 7.55 8.40 -2.54
C SER A 51 8.39 8.66 -1.30
N VAL A 52 8.50 9.93 -0.88
CA VAL A 52 9.18 10.31 0.37
C VAL A 52 8.61 9.53 1.56
N LEU A 53 7.29 9.33 1.61
CA LEU A 53 6.65 8.54 2.67
C LEU A 53 7.06 7.06 2.62
N SER A 54 7.21 6.49 1.43
CA SER A 54 7.67 5.12 1.26
C SER A 54 9.11 4.95 1.73
N GLU A 55 9.98 5.92 1.44
CA GLU A 55 11.38 5.92 1.92
C GLU A 55 11.46 6.13 3.43
N MET A 56 10.66 7.04 4.00
CA MET A 56 10.57 7.24 5.45
C MET A 56 10.15 5.96 6.17
N LEU A 57 9.09 5.31 5.68
CA LEU A 57 8.63 4.04 6.23
C LEU A 57 9.70 2.95 6.09
N ALA A 58 10.35 2.86 4.94
CA ALA A 58 11.42 1.89 4.70
C ALA A 58 12.58 2.07 5.68
N ALA A 59 13.10 3.29 5.83
CA ALA A 59 14.20 3.60 6.74
C ALA A 59 13.82 3.27 8.20
N ARG A 60 12.59 3.60 8.60
CA ARG A 60 12.12 3.33 9.96
C ARG A 60 11.93 1.84 10.23
N LEU A 61 11.44 1.07 9.26
CA LEU A 61 11.35 -0.39 9.37
C LEU A 61 12.74 -1.04 9.48
N GLN A 62 13.73 -0.54 8.73
CA GLN A 62 15.12 -1.03 8.83
C GLN A 62 15.71 -0.76 10.21
N GLN A 63 15.46 0.42 10.80
CA GLN A 63 15.90 0.72 12.15
C GLN A 63 15.29 -0.26 13.17
N LEU A 64 13.96 -0.44 13.10
CA LEU A 64 13.26 -1.36 14.00
C LEU A 64 13.69 -2.82 13.81
N GLU A 65 14.09 -3.20 12.59
CA GLU A 65 14.65 -4.52 12.31
C GLU A 65 15.95 -4.77 13.09
N ILE A 66 16.84 -3.77 13.11
CA ILE A 66 18.11 -3.82 13.85
C ILE A 66 17.82 -3.92 15.36
N GLU A 67 16.90 -3.11 15.87
CA GLU A 67 16.52 -3.09 17.30
C GLU A 67 15.86 -4.41 17.75
N ASN A 68 15.10 -5.08 16.89
CA ASN A 68 14.40 -6.33 17.21
C ASN A 68 15.25 -7.60 16.96
N GLY A 69 16.55 -7.46 16.66
CA GLY A 69 17.48 -8.58 16.52
C GLY A 69 17.33 -9.34 15.19
N GLY A 70 16.98 -8.64 14.12
CA GLY A 70 17.11 -9.13 12.74
C GLY A 70 15.79 -9.45 12.01
N THR A 71 15.92 -9.62 10.70
CA THR A 71 14.82 -9.68 9.73
C THR A 71 13.75 -10.72 10.06
N GLU A 72 14.14 -11.96 10.35
CA GLU A 72 13.17 -13.06 10.48
C GLU A 72 12.27 -12.94 11.72
N ARG A 73 12.80 -12.38 12.82
CA ARG A 73 12.02 -12.15 14.05
C ARG A 73 11.06 -11.01 13.84
N PHE A 74 11.56 -9.90 13.29
CA PHE A 74 10.77 -8.72 13.01
C PHE A 74 9.64 -9.01 12.01
N GLN A 75 9.95 -9.69 10.90
CA GLN A 75 8.96 -10.06 9.90
C GLN A 75 7.84 -10.94 10.46
N ARG A 76 8.17 -11.92 11.32
CA ARG A 76 7.17 -12.78 11.98
C ARG A 76 6.26 -11.97 12.91
N LYS A 77 6.83 -11.02 13.65
CA LYS A 77 6.07 -10.12 14.53
C LYS A 77 5.05 -9.28 13.76
N LEU A 78 5.41 -8.80 12.57
CA LEU A 78 4.52 -8.01 11.73
C LEU A 78 3.37 -8.80 11.08
N GLY A 79 3.47 -10.13 11.02
CA GLY A 79 2.46 -10.97 10.37
C GLY A 79 2.33 -10.71 8.86
N LEU A 80 3.43 -10.33 8.21
CA LEU A 80 3.48 -9.99 6.79
C LEU A 80 4.14 -11.09 5.95
N ALA A 81 3.66 -11.28 4.72
CA ALA A 81 4.31 -12.13 3.74
C ALA A 81 5.71 -11.60 3.40
N ARG A 82 6.67 -12.51 3.15
CA ARG A 82 8.07 -12.17 2.85
C ARG A 82 8.19 -11.15 1.72
N GLY A 83 7.48 -11.38 0.62
CA GLY A 83 7.48 -10.47 -0.54
C GLY A 83 7.05 -9.05 -0.17
N THR A 84 5.92 -8.93 0.52
CA THR A 84 5.39 -7.63 0.98
C THR A 84 6.38 -6.90 1.89
N TYR A 85 6.97 -7.62 2.84
CA TYR A 85 8.01 -7.08 3.72
C TYR A 85 9.17 -6.47 2.93
N TYR A 86 9.77 -7.24 2.01
CA TYR A 86 10.90 -6.75 1.21
C TYR A 86 10.54 -5.58 0.30
N THR A 87 9.31 -5.53 -0.23
CA THR A 87 8.87 -4.37 -1.01
C THR A 87 8.77 -3.10 -0.17
N MET A 88 8.36 -3.22 1.10
CA MET A 88 8.26 -2.09 2.03
C MET A 88 9.64 -1.63 2.52
N VAL A 89 10.51 -2.55 2.93
CA VAL A 89 11.89 -2.23 3.37
C VAL A 89 12.74 -1.61 2.25
N ARG A 90 12.37 -1.82 0.98
CA ARG A 90 13.03 -1.22 -0.18
C ARG A 90 12.36 0.06 -0.70
N GLY A 91 11.35 0.58 -0.01
CA GLY A 91 10.63 1.80 -0.42
C GLY A 91 9.81 1.67 -1.71
N ARG A 92 9.64 0.44 -2.24
CA ARG A 92 8.95 0.18 -3.53
C ARG A 92 7.47 -0.15 -3.39
N GLY A 93 6.97 -0.31 -2.16
CA GLY A 93 5.59 -0.65 -1.89
C GLY A 93 4.67 0.57 -1.85
N ASN A 94 3.40 0.36 -2.20
CA ASN A 94 2.31 1.29 -1.91
C ASN A 94 1.41 0.68 -0.81
N PRO A 95 1.86 0.67 0.45
CA PRO A 95 1.06 0.11 1.53
C PRO A 95 -0.18 0.98 1.75
N THR A 96 -1.34 0.33 1.85
CA THR A 96 -2.57 1.01 2.27
C THR A 96 -2.45 1.50 3.70
N LEU A 97 -3.19 2.53 4.10
CA LEU A 97 -3.24 3.00 5.48
C LEU A 97 -3.56 1.87 6.46
N ARG A 98 -4.49 0.98 6.08
CA ARG A 98 -4.84 -0.22 6.86
C ARG A 98 -3.65 -1.17 7.06
N THR A 99 -2.77 -1.28 6.08
CA THR A 99 -1.54 -2.08 6.21
C THR A 99 -0.58 -1.44 7.21
N ILE A 100 -0.42 -0.11 7.16
CA ILE A 100 0.43 0.64 8.07
C ILE A 100 -0.11 0.54 9.51
N GLU A 101 -1.42 0.69 9.70
CA GLU A 101 -2.08 0.50 11.01
C GLU A 101 -1.88 -0.91 11.58
N ARG A 102 -1.95 -1.94 10.74
CA ARG A 102 -1.67 -3.32 11.17
C ARG A 102 -0.23 -3.50 11.63
N ILE A 103 0.72 -2.92 10.89
CA ILE A 103 2.14 -2.93 11.27
C ILE A 103 2.32 -2.21 12.62
N ALA A 104 1.76 -1.00 12.76
CA ALA A 104 1.85 -0.23 14.00
C ALA A 104 1.23 -1.01 15.19
N SER A 105 0.04 -1.58 15.00
CA SER A 105 -0.64 -2.41 16.01
C SER A 105 0.18 -3.63 16.42
N SER A 106 0.84 -4.30 15.45
CA SER A 106 1.70 -5.46 15.75
C SER A 106 2.96 -5.11 16.55
N LEU A 107 3.37 -3.85 16.49
CA LEU A 107 4.49 -3.30 17.25
C LEU A 107 4.04 -2.64 18.56
N ASN A 108 2.73 -2.56 18.82
CA ASN A 108 2.10 -1.79 19.90
C ASN A 108 2.49 -0.31 19.90
N MET A 109 2.56 0.29 18.72
CA MET A 109 2.89 1.70 18.51
C MET A 109 1.77 2.39 17.73
N SER A 110 1.71 3.72 17.81
CA SER A 110 0.82 4.50 16.94
C SER A 110 1.38 4.58 15.51
N VAL A 111 0.53 4.90 14.53
CA VAL A 111 0.99 5.13 13.14
C VAL A 111 1.93 6.34 13.07
N PHE A 112 1.72 7.35 13.91
CA PHE A 112 2.59 8.52 13.99
C PHE A 112 3.98 8.14 14.51
N GLU A 113 4.05 7.37 15.59
CA GLU A 113 5.32 6.88 16.12
C GLU A 113 6.06 5.94 15.15
N LEU A 114 5.30 5.12 14.41
CA LEU A 114 5.85 4.28 13.35
C LEU A 114 6.45 5.12 12.21
N LEU A 115 5.94 6.31 11.95
CA LEU A 115 6.49 7.25 10.96
C LEU A 115 7.54 8.21 11.56
N GLY A 116 7.82 8.10 12.86
CA GLY A 116 8.78 8.94 13.57
C GLY A 116 8.23 10.31 14.01
N PHE A 117 6.91 10.49 13.99
CA PHE A 117 6.25 11.68 14.53
C PHE A 117 5.81 11.46 15.96
N ASN A 118 5.77 12.55 16.74
CA ASN A 118 5.17 12.54 18.07
C ASN A 118 3.69 12.96 17.97
N ASP A 119 2.85 12.48 18.89
CA ASP A 119 1.45 12.88 19.00
C ASP A 119 1.30 14.40 19.21
N THR A 120 2.30 15.06 19.80
CA THR A 120 2.36 16.52 19.90
C THR A 120 2.41 17.21 18.53
N ASP A 121 3.11 16.62 17.56
CA ASP A 121 3.20 17.14 16.20
C ASP A 121 1.88 16.95 15.47
N ALA A 122 1.21 15.82 15.68
CA ALA A 122 -0.12 15.54 15.15
C ALA A 122 -1.15 16.54 15.70
N ARG A 123 -1.17 16.76 17.02
CA ARG A 123 -2.01 17.78 17.69
C ARG A 123 -1.76 19.17 17.11
N ARG A 124 -0.50 19.56 16.94
CA ARG A 124 -0.13 20.87 16.37
C ARG A 124 -0.60 21.01 14.92
N ALA A 125 -0.43 19.97 14.11
CA ALA A 125 -0.85 19.98 12.71
C ALA A 125 -2.37 20.05 12.58
N LEU A 126 -3.11 19.28 13.39
CA LEU A 126 -4.58 19.27 13.37
C LEU A 126 -5.17 20.59 13.87
N ASN A 127 -4.62 21.15 14.94
CA ASN A 127 -5.03 22.46 15.44
C ASN A 127 -4.83 23.56 14.38
N LYS A 128 -3.77 23.48 13.56
CA LYS A 128 -3.55 24.41 12.45
C LYS A 128 -4.65 24.32 11.37
N SER A 129 -5.22 23.14 11.17
CA SER A 129 -6.38 22.92 10.29
C SER A 129 -7.73 23.14 10.97
N GLY A 130 -7.77 23.54 12.26
CA GLY A 130 -8.99 23.76 13.01
C GLY A 130 -9.68 22.49 13.52
N ILE A 131 -8.94 21.37 13.62
CA ILE A 131 -9.45 20.09 14.13
C ILE A 131 -8.81 19.83 15.50
N ASP A 132 -9.63 19.63 16.53
CA ASP A 132 -9.14 19.20 17.85
C ASP A 132 -8.92 17.68 17.86
N TYR A 133 -7.69 17.27 18.15
CA TYR A 133 -7.31 15.87 18.25
C TYR A 133 -8.03 15.14 19.39
N ASP A 134 -8.20 15.78 20.55
CA ASP A 134 -8.77 15.13 21.73
C ASP A 134 -10.28 14.92 21.56
N GLU A 135 -10.96 15.86 20.90
CA GLU A 135 -12.36 15.71 20.51
C GLU A 135 -12.55 14.56 19.51
N LEU A 136 -11.67 14.47 18.50
CA LEU A 136 -11.72 13.41 17.48
C LEU A 136 -11.55 12.03 18.12
N VAL A 137 -10.56 11.87 18.99
CA VAL A 137 -10.32 10.62 19.72
C VAL A 137 -11.54 10.25 20.56
N SER A 138 -12.07 11.20 21.33
CA SER A 138 -13.26 11.00 22.16
C SER A 138 -14.50 10.59 21.34
N ALA A 139 -14.69 11.18 20.16
CA ALA A 139 -15.78 10.84 19.26
C ALA A 139 -15.66 9.41 18.72
N ILE A 140 -14.45 8.99 18.34
CA ILE A 140 -14.17 7.63 17.86
C ILE A 140 -14.41 6.61 18.99
N GLU A 141 -13.98 6.89 20.21
CA GLU A 141 -14.21 6.02 21.36
C GLU A 141 -15.70 5.81 21.65
N LYS A 142 -16.48 6.91 21.69
CA LYS A 142 -17.94 6.84 21.89
C LYS A 142 -18.62 6.02 20.79
N LYS A 143 -18.23 6.22 19.53
CA LYS A 143 -18.73 5.45 18.39
C LYS A 143 -18.43 3.95 18.57
N ASN A 144 -17.19 3.60 18.91
CA ASN A 144 -16.77 2.22 19.12
C ASN A 144 -17.50 1.55 20.30
N GLN A 145 -17.74 2.29 21.38
CA GLN A 145 -18.50 1.81 22.53
C GLN A 145 -19.96 1.53 22.15
N ALA A 146 -20.59 2.42 21.37
CA ALA A 146 -21.94 2.24 20.88
C ALA A 146 -22.06 1.04 19.92
N GLU A 147 -21.12 0.88 18.98
CA GLU A 147 -21.11 -0.29 18.10
C GLU A 147 -20.95 -1.61 18.87
N ARG A 148 -20.09 -1.62 19.90
CA ARG A 148 -19.90 -2.80 20.77
C ARG A 148 -21.15 -3.11 21.58
N SER A 149 -21.86 -2.11 22.08
CA SER A 149 -23.11 -2.33 22.84
C SER A 149 -24.22 -2.89 21.93
N LEU A 150 -24.37 -2.35 20.71
CA LEU A 150 -25.29 -2.86 19.70
C LEU A 150 -24.97 -4.31 19.29
N ALA A 151 -23.69 -4.63 19.08
CA ALA A 151 -23.26 -5.99 18.75
C ALA A 151 -23.59 -7.00 19.87
N ARG A 152 -23.50 -6.58 21.14
CA ARG A 152 -23.89 -7.42 22.29
C ARG A 152 -25.40 -7.65 22.35
N GLN A 153 -26.20 -6.59 22.17
CA GLN A 153 -27.67 -6.67 22.17
C GLN A 153 -28.22 -7.54 21.03
N THR A 154 -27.62 -7.43 19.85
CA THR A 154 -28.03 -8.24 18.69
C THR A 154 -27.65 -9.71 18.83
N ARG A 155 -26.55 -10.04 19.54
CA ARG A 155 -26.17 -11.43 19.85
C ARG A 155 -27.07 -12.07 20.90
N SER A 156 -27.41 -11.36 21.98
CA SER A 156 -28.28 -11.90 23.03
C SER A 156 -29.69 -12.19 22.54
N ARG A 157 -30.18 -11.42 21.56
CA ARG A 157 -31.52 -11.58 20.98
C ARG A 157 -31.64 -12.73 19.96
N LYS A 158 -30.52 -13.29 19.49
CA LYS A 158 -30.48 -14.37 18.49
C LYS A 158 -30.27 -15.78 19.08
N LEU A 159 -30.26 -15.94 20.39
CA LEU A 159 -30.16 -17.26 21.03
C LEU A 159 -31.57 -17.87 21.14
N PRO A 160 -31.91 -18.91 20.35
CA PRO A 160 -33.12 -19.69 20.61
C PRO A 160 -32.95 -20.49 21.91
N TYR A 161 -34.00 -20.51 22.72
CA TYR A 161 -34.17 -21.44 23.85
C TYR A 161 -34.45 -22.85 23.34
#